data_AF-A0AAV9HH08-F1
#
_entry.id   AF-A0AAV9HH08-F1
#
_cell.length_a   1.000
_cell.length_b   1.000
_cell.length_c   1.000
_cell.angle_alpha   90.00
_cell.angle_beta   90.00
_cell.angle_gamma   90.00
#
_symmetry.space_group_name_H-M   'P 1'
#
loop_
_entity.id
_entity.type
_entity.pdbx_description
1 polymer ?
#
loop_
_entity_poly.entity_id
_entity_poly.type
_entity_poly.pdbx_seq_one_letter_code
_entity_poly.pdbx_strand_id
1 'polypeptide(L)'
;MSSNASDPLPVIIVGAGPSGLLLALLLARSGIPIEILDQAETLNPQPRASHYTAESCIEFDRAGILDEVNAAGFFPDGVSWRRLDEPEKSRLIKINNPSASATSRHRMVCLPLHRLGEILERHLNEKGVKVRYGHRVVEIGGPDERDGDAAAWVVVEKQGPRQPAEDEDGKTVPVVREKLVGRYVVGCDGAGSTIRKKLYGEDVFPGYTWDEQIVATNVYYDFGRWGYDDSQFFVDPEHWHMVAKIQEDGLHRVTYGEIGGLNYQQLRERQPEKFRTMLPGNPGPDEYKLVNFSPYKVHQRCVDAMRKGRYLLAADAAHLCNPFGEMGLTGGIADVGGLYDCLVGIYKGQAEDSILDKWDQVRREIWHTVINPISTENLKRLYQYSGPDEALEKDPFLAMMKKAEARKAQRNGNFPDEEENPGFPPLRYDMTQHYHRKAEDGTNGTGSR
;
A
#
# COMPACT_ATOMS: atom_id res chain seq x y z
N MET A 1 -12.15 -31.70 -33.52
CA MET A 1 -11.01 -30.78 -33.66
C MET A 1 -10.08 -31.07 -32.49
N SER A 2 -8.85 -31.46 -32.79
CA SER A 2 -7.87 -31.92 -31.81
C SER A 2 -7.51 -30.78 -30.85
N SER A 3 -7.69 -31.00 -29.55
CA SER A 3 -7.24 -30.07 -28.50
C SER A 3 -5.72 -30.13 -28.41
N ASN A 4 -5.07 -29.23 -29.16
CA ASN A 4 -3.64 -28.99 -29.10
C ASN A 4 -3.23 -28.53 -27.68
N ALA A 5 -2.04 -28.95 -27.23
CA ALA A 5 -1.27 -28.54 -26.05
C ALA A 5 -2.00 -27.67 -25.00
N SER A 6 -2.21 -28.21 -23.80
CA SER A 6 -2.88 -27.50 -22.69
C SER A 6 -2.31 -26.10 -22.47
N ASP A 7 -3.13 -25.07 -22.65
CA ASP A 7 -2.77 -23.70 -22.30
C ASP A 7 -2.22 -23.65 -20.86
N PRO A 8 -1.16 -22.86 -20.59
CA PRO A 8 -0.58 -22.80 -19.26
C PRO A 8 -1.61 -22.26 -18.26
N LEU A 9 -1.77 -22.96 -17.13
CA LEU A 9 -2.68 -22.55 -16.07
C LEU A 9 -2.40 -21.10 -15.61
N PRO A 10 -3.45 -20.29 -15.36
CA PRO A 10 -3.28 -18.89 -15.01
C PRO A 10 -2.78 -18.69 -13.58
N VAL A 11 -2.30 -17.48 -13.27
CA VAL A 11 -2.19 -17.01 -11.88
C VAL A 11 -3.52 -16.38 -11.48
N ILE A 12 -4.15 -16.91 -10.43
CA ILE A 12 -5.40 -16.35 -9.88
C ILE A 12 -5.03 -15.31 -8.82
N ILE A 13 -5.45 -14.07 -9.00
CA ILE A 13 -5.25 -12.95 -8.08
C ILE A 13 -6.58 -12.67 -7.38
N VAL A 14 -6.58 -12.73 -6.05
CA VAL A 14 -7.78 -12.52 -5.24
C VAL A 14 -7.66 -11.17 -4.53
N GLY A 15 -8.47 -10.20 -4.94
CA GLY A 15 -8.46 -8.81 -4.50
C GLY A 15 -7.98 -7.86 -5.59
N ALA A 16 -8.85 -6.96 -6.04
CA ALA A 16 -8.60 -5.87 -6.97
C ALA A 16 -8.33 -4.54 -6.24
N GLY A 17 -7.61 -4.61 -5.12
CA GLY A 17 -6.94 -3.46 -4.52
C GLY A 17 -5.73 -3.02 -5.36
N PRO A 18 -5.03 -1.94 -4.95
CA PRO A 18 -3.90 -1.39 -5.71
C PRO A 18 -2.80 -2.42 -6.00
N SER A 19 -2.43 -3.25 -5.01
CA SER A 19 -1.42 -4.30 -5.18
C SER A 19 -1.87 -5.41 -6.14
N GLY A 20 -3.13 -5.86 -6.04
CA GLY A 20 -3.65 -6.91 -6.92
C GLY A 20 -3.81 -6.45 -8.36
N LEU A 21 -4.32 -5.24 -8.58
CA LEU A 21 -4.40 -4.61 -9.90
C LEU A 21 -3.01 -4.39 -10.51
N LEU A 22 -2.04 -3.91 -9.73
CA LEU A 22 -0.67 -3.73 -10.18
C LEU A 22 -0.01 -5.06 -10.57
N LEU A 23 -0.13 -6.09 -9.73
CA LEU A 23 0.37 -7.42 -10.05
C LEU A 23 -0.26 -7.98 -11.34
N ALA A 24 -1.58 -7.86 -11.47
CA ALA A 24 -2.31 -8.29 -12.66
C ALA A 24 -1.79 -7.59 -13.92
N LEU A 25 -1.61 -6.27 -13.87
CA LEU A 25 -1.09 -5.49 -14.99
C LEU A 25 0.35 -5.89 -15.36
N LEU A 26 1.23 -6.04 -14.36
CA LEU A 26 2.62 -6.46 -14.58
C LEU A 26 2.68 -7.85 -15.26
N LEU A 27 1.93 -8.83 -14.74
CA LEU A 27 1.87 -10.18 -15.30
C LEU A 27 1.25 -10.22 -16.70
N ALA A 28 0.13 -9.52 -16.92
CA ALA A 28 -0.53 -9.45 -18.22
C ALA A 28 0.38 -8.82 -19.29
N ARG A 29 1.14 -7.77 -18.93
CA ARG A 29 2.15 -7.16 -19.81
C ARG A 29 3.29 -8.11 -20.18
N SER A 30 3.59 -9.09 -19.33
CA SER A 30 4.58 -10.14 -19.58
C SER A 30 4.01 -11.36 -20.30
N GLY A 31 2.74 -11.34 -20.71
CA GLY A 31 2.10 -12.45 -21.43
C GLY A 31 1.84 -13.67 -20.54
N ILE A 32 1.79 -13.49 -19.22
CA ILE A 32 1.43 -14.55 -18.27
C ILE A 32 -0.10 -14.58 -18.17
N PRO A 33 -0.76 -15.74 -18.36
CA PRO A 33 -2.20 -15.84 -18.19
C PRO A 33 -2.58 -15.58 -16.73
N ILE A 34 -3.60 -14.73 -16.50
CA ILE A 34 -4.07 -14.40 -15.17
C ILE A 34 -5.60 -14.32 -15.13
N GLU A 35 -6.14 -14.54 -13.93
CA GLU A 35 -7.52 -14.25 -13.55
C GLU A 35 -7.48 -13.32 -12.34
N ILE A 36 -8.32 -12.28 -12.30
CA ILE A 36 -8.41 -11.38 -11.14
C ILE A 36 -9.85 -11.29 -10.64
N LEU A 37 -10.02 -11.52 -9.34
CA LEU A 37 -11.31 -11.67 -8.66
C LEU A 37 -11.42 -10.62 -7.56
N ASP A 38 -12.60 -10.02 -7.40
CA ASP A 38 -12.89 -9.21 -6.21
C ASP A 38 -14.33 -9.46 -5.74
N GLN A 39 -14.54 -9.45 -4.43
CA GLN A 39 -15.87 -9.56 -3.83
C GLN A 39 -16.68 -8.27 -3.93
N ALA A 40 -16.01 -7.11 -4.04
CA ALA A 40 -16.67 -5.83 -4.25
C ALA A 40 -17.37 -5.82 -5.61
N GLU A 41 -18.45 -5.03 -5.73
CA GLU A 41 -19.20 -4.90 -6.97
C GLU A 41 -18.51 -3.98 -7.98
N THR A 42 -17.67 -3.07 -7.49
CA THR A 42 -16.91 -2.09 -8.29
C THR A 42 -15.60 -1.74 -7.61
N LEU A 43 -14.73 -1.06 -8.36
CA LEU A 43 -13.56 -0.39 -7.79
C LEU A 43 -13.96 0.54 -6.63
N ASN A 44 -13.09 0.65 -5.63
CA ASN A 44 -13.35 1.47 -4.44
C ASN A 44 -13.22 2.98 -4.77
N PRO A 45 -14.27 3.79 -4.58
CA PRO A 45 -14.23 5.22 -4.93
C PRO A 45 -13.53 6.08 -3.86
N GLN A 46 -13.12 5.51 -2.72
CA GLN A 46 -12.55 6.28 -1.62
C GLN A 46 -11.09 6.64 -1.89
N PRO A 47 -10.67 7.88 -1.58
CA PRO A 47 -9.32 8.33 -1.88
C PRO A 47 -8.23 7.59 -1.10
N ARG A 48 -8.50 7.14 0.15
CA ARG A 48 -7.54 6.37 0.99
C ARG A 48 -6.11 6.90 0.84
N ALA A 49 -5.08 6.07 0.97
CA ALA A 49 -3.68 6.46 0.79
C ALA A 49 -3.45 7.23 -0.53
N SER A 50 -2.55 8.19 -0.53
CA SER A 50 -2.36 9.09 -1.68
C SER A 50 -0.92 9.33 -2.08
N HIS A 51 0.05 9.16 -1.18
CA HIS A 51 1.45 9.40 -1.52
C HIS A 51 2.16 8.09 -1.87
N TYR A 52 2.93 8.13 -2.94
CA TYR A 52 3.72 7.02 -3.45
C TYR A 52 5.17 7.42 -3.47
N THR A 53 5.98 6.70 -2.71
CA THR A 53 7.43 6.92 -2.64
C THR A 53 8.12 6.56 -3.95
N ALA A 54 9.42 6.84 -4.03
CA ALA A 54 10.24 6.46 -5.18
C ALA A 54 10.18 4.95 -5.48
N GLU A 55 10.18 4.12 -4.44
CA GLU A 55 10.07 2.66 -4.57
C GLU A 55 8.79 2.24 -5.29
N SER A 56 7.66 2.90 -4.99
CA SER A 56 6.38 2.64 -5.67
C SER A 56 6.42 3.10 -7.13
N CYS A 57 7.03 4.26 -7.38
CA CYS A 57 7.12 4.83 -8.72
C CYS A 57 7.96 3.97 -9.68
N ILE A 58 8.96 3.24 -9.17
CA ILE A 58 9.71 2.27 -9.99
C ILE A 58 8.79 1.13 -10.48
N GLU A 59 7.88 0.64 -9.65
CA GLU A 59 6.92 -0.40 -10.05
C GLU A 59 5.85 0.14 -11.02
N PHE A 60 5.44 1.40 -10.86
CA PHE A 60 4.58 2.08 -11.84
C PHE A 60 5.25 2.26 -13.20
N ASP A 61 6.57 2.50 -13.20
CA ASP A 61 7.36 2.58 -14.43
C ASP A 61 7.42 1.23 -15.14
N ARG A 62 7.69 0.15 -14.39
CA ARG A 62 7.67 -1.23 -14.90
C ARG A 62 6.30 -1.62 -15.46
N ALA A 63 5.23 -1.16 -14.82
CA ALA A 63 3.86 -1.34 -15.30
C ALA A 63 3.50 -0.43 -16.50
N GLY A 64 4.33 0.56 -16.82
CA GLY A 64 4.14 1.48 -17.94
C GLY A 64 3.07 2.55 -17.69
N ILE A 65 2.80 2.89 -16.42
CA ILE A 65 1.77 3.86 -16.03
C ILE A 65 2.33 5.12 -15.35
N LEU A 66 3.63 5.15 -15.07
CA LEU A 66 4.24 6.23 -14.27
C LEU A 66 3.98 7.62 -14.86
N ASP A 67 4.13 7.80 -16.17
CA ASP A 67 3.95 9.12 -16.80
C ASP A 67 2.51 9.62 -16.65
N GLU A 68 1.53 8.73 -16.69
CA GLU A 68 0.13 9.08 -16.46
C GLU A 68 -0.18 9.34 -14.98
N VAL A 69 0.38 8.54 -14.07
CA VAL A 69 0.29 8.79 -12.62
C VAL A 69 0.88 10.17 -12.29
N ASN A 70 2.01 10.51 -12.89
CA ASN A 70 2.67 11.81 -12.75
C ASN A 70 1.83 12.96 -13.33
N ALA A 71 1.11 12.73 -14.43
CA ALA A 71 0.24 13.74 -15.05
C ALA A 71 -1.08 13.93 -14.29
N ALA A 72 -1.58 12.88 -13.63
CA ALA A 72 -2.84 12.91 -12.89
C ALA A 72 -2.68 13.35 -11.42
N GLY A 73 -1.48 13.20 -10.86
CA GLY A 73 -1.14 13.59 -9.50
C GLY A 73 -0.37 14.91 -9.42
N PHE A 74 0.17 15.19 -8.25
CA PHE A 74 1.09 16.31 -8.04
C PHE A 74 2.32 15.86 -7.23
N PHE A 75 3.35 16.68 -7.19
CA PHE A 75 4.61 16.37 -6.51
C PHE A 75 4.67 17.14 -5.19
N PRO A 76 4.60 16.48 -4.02
CA PRO A 76 4.63 17.17 -2.75
C PRO A 76 6.01 17.74 -2.45
N ASP A 77 6.05 18.98 -1.95
CA ASP A 77 7.28 19.74 -1.71
C ASP A 77 8.07 19.28 -0.48
N GLY A 78 7.43 18.56 0.44
CA GLY A 78 8.08 18.04 1.64
C GLY A 78 7.13 17.85 2.81
N VAL A 79 7.72 17.66 3.98
CA VAL A 79 7.00 17.45 5.25
C VAL A 79 7.51 18.39 6.33
N SER A 80 6.57 18.96 7.08
CA SER A 80 6.84 19.81 8.23
C SER A 80 6.42 19.11 9.53
N TRP A 81 7.29 19.16 10.55
CA TRP A 81 6.93 18.78 11.92
C TRP A 81 6.56 20.03 12.70
N ARG A 82 5.47 19.97 13.46
CA ARG A 82 4.88 21.12 14.12
C ARG A 82 4.51 20.88 15.58
N ARG A 83 4.48 21.97 16.34
CA ARG A 83 3.86 22.12 17.67
C ARG A 83 2.46 22.73 17.55
N LEU A 84 1.61 22.47 18.54
CA LEU A 84 0.25 22.99 18.62
C LEU A 84 0.11 24.19 19.59
N ASP A 85 0.91 24.22 20.66
CA ASP A 85 0.85 25.18 21.78
C ASP A 85 1.21 26.64 21.40
N GLU A 86 2.15 26.84 20.47
CA GLU A 86 2.52 28.15 19.92
C GLU A 86 2.25 28.21 18.40
N PRO A 87 0.99 28.41 17.95
CA PRO A 87 0.62 28.35 16.52
C PRO A 87 1.46 29.27 15.61
N GLU A 88 1.76 30.48 16.09
CA GLU A 88 2.59 31.50 15.40
C GLU A 88 4.05 31.05 15.18
N LYS A 89 4.52 30.07 15.97
CA LYS A 89 5.85 29.45 15.85
C LYS A 89 5.72 27.93 15.70
N SER A 90 4.64 27.48 15.06
CA SER A 90 4.29 26.06 15.04
C SER A 90 5.34 25.18 14.36
N ARG A 91 6.09 25.68 13.37
CA ARG A 91 7.04 24.85 12.61
C ARG A 91 8.31 24.54 13.42
N LEU A 92 8.53 23.27 13.70
CA LEU A 92 9.73 22.76 14.37
C LEU A 92 10.86 22.47 13.38
N ILE A 93 10.56 21.72 12.32
CA ILE A 93 11.50 21.22 11.31
C ILE A 93 10.76 21.19 9.96
N LYS A 94 11.42 21.59 8.87
CA LYS A 94 10.97 21.29 7.49
C LYS A 94 11.95 20.36 6.79
N ILE A 95 11.44 19.25 6.28
CA ILE A 95 12.18 18.33 5.41
C ILE A 95 11.66 18.57 4.00
N ASN A 96 12.49 19.20 3.16
CA ASN A 96 12.17 19.31 1.74
C ASN A 96 12.28 17.94 1.11
N ASN A 97 11.37 17.63 0.19
CA ASN A 97 11.49 16.44 -0.63
C ASN A 97 12.65 16.65 -1.62
N PRO A 98 13.77 15.91 -1.53
CA PRO A 98 14.91 16.11 -2.44
C PRO A 98 14.50 15.92 -3.91
N SER A 99 13.49 15.07 -4.13
CA SER A 99 12.92 14.76 -5.44
C SER A 99 11.95 15.83 -5.98
N ALA A 100 11.61 16.85 -5.18
CA ALA A 100 10.92 18.04 -5.65
C ALA A 100 11.80 18.86 -6.62
N SER A 101 13.13 18.70 -6.56
CA SER A 101 14.09 19.30 -7.49
C SER A 101 14.10 18.64 -8.89
N ALA A 102 12.95 18.36 -9.48
CA ALA A 102 12.70 18.08 -10.91
C ALA A 102 13.53 17.02 -11.69
N THR A 103 14.57 16.38 -11.14
CA THR A 103 15.51 15.55 -11.92
C THR A 103 15.28 14.04 -11.81
N SER A 104 14.62 13.56 -10.75
CA SER A 104 14.39 12.12 -10.58
C SER A 104 13.12 11.64 -11.28
N ARG A 105 13.26 10.65 -12.17
CA ARG A 105 12.13 9.98 -12.85
C ARG A 105 11.16 9.36 -11.85
N HIS A 106 11.68 8.74 -10.79
CA HIS A 106 10.90 8.04 -9.77
C HIS A 106 10.72 8.92 -8.53
N ARG A 107 10.48 10.22 -8.70
CA ARG A 107 10.18 11.10 -7.57
C ARG A 107 8.84 10.77 -6.92
N MET A 108 8.68 11.12 -5.64
CA MET A 108 7.42 10.90 -4.93
C MET A 108 6.27 11.65 -5.61
N VAL A 109 5.13 10.99 -5.75
CA VAL A 109 3.90 11.55 -6.34
C VAL A 109 2.73 11.37 -5.38
N CYS A 110 1.85 12.37 -5.32
CA CYS A 110 0.59 12.33 -4.61
C CYS A 110 -0.57 12.17 -5.61
N LEU A 111 -1.31 11.08 -5.49
CA LEU A 111 -2.50 10.76 -6.27
C LEU A 111 -3.47 9.92 -5.40
N PRO A 112 -4.73 10.35 -5.19
CA PRO A 112 -5.70 9.54 -4.45
C PRO A 112 -5.83 8.10 -4.97
N LEU A 113 -5.92 7.11 -4.08
CA LEU A 113 -5.90 5.68 -4.41
C LEU A 113 -6.96 5.26 -5.43
N HIS A 114 -8.16 5.83 -5.35
CA HIS A 114 -9.23 5.53 -6.32
C HIS A 114 -8.80 5.88 -7.76
N ARG A 115 -8.09 7.00 -7.95
CA ARG A 115 -7.56 7.43 -9.25
C ARG A 115 -6.46 6.50 -9.75
N LEU A 116 -5.57 6.05 -8.86
CA LEU A 116 -4.59 5.03 -9.21
C LEU A 116 -5.28 3.73 -9.65
N GLY A 117 -6.33 3.32 -8.93
CA GLY A 117 -7.15 2.16 -9.29
C GLY A 117 -7.78 2.29 -10.68
N GLU A 118 -8.34 3.46 -11.00
CA GLU A 118 -8.92 3.77 -12.32
C GLU A 118 -7.88 3.62 -13.44
N ILE A 119 -6.66 4.16 -13.23
CA ILE A 119 -5.55 4.05 -14.19
C ILE A 119 -5.16 2.57 -14.36
N LEU A 120 -4.91 1.85 -13.27
CA LEU A 120 -4.51 0.44 -13.32
C LEU A 120 -5.55 -0.43 -14.02
N GLU A 121 -6.82 -0.28 -13.67
CA GLU A 121 -7.92 -1.05 -14.25
C GLU A 121 -8.10 -0.76 -15.74
N ARG A 122 -8.00 0.51 -16.15
CA ARG A 122 -8.07 0.87 -17.57
C ARG A 122 -6.93 0.23 -18.37
N HIS A 123 -5.68 0.32 -17.89
CA HIS A 123 -4.53 -0.32 -18.54
C HIS A 123 -4.65 -1.84 -18.57
N LEU A 124 -5.24 -2.45 -17.54
CA LEU A 124 -5.52 -3.89 -17.51
C LEU A 124 -6.57 -4.30 -18.56
N ASN A 125 -7.64 -3.52 -18.67
CA ASN A 125 -8.69 -3.71 -19.68
C ASN A 125 -8.15 -3.56 -21.12
N GLU A 126 -7.21 -2.64 -21.36
CA GLU A 126 -6.51 -2.49 -22.64
C GLU A 126 -5.65 -3.73 -22.99
N LYS A 127 -5.28 -4.55 -22.00
CA LYS A 127 -4.65 -5.87 -22.20
C LYS A 127 -5.66 -7.01 -22.36
N GLY A 128 -6.95 -6.71 -22.45
CA GLY A 128 -8.02 -7.69 -22.60
C GLY A 128 -8.34 -8.45 -21.31
N VAL A 129 -7.78 -8.04 -20.17
CA VAL A 129 -8.04 -8.64 -18.87
C VAL A 129 -9.08 -7.80 -18.13
N LYS A 130 -10.15 -8.44 -17.66
CA LYS A 130 -11.21 -7.78 -16.89
C LYS A 130 -11.22 -8.28 -15.45
N VAL A 131 -11.42 -7.36 -14.51
CA VAL A 131 -11.69 -7.72 -13.12
C VAL A 131 -13.06 -8.39 -13.02
N ARG A 132 -13.10 -9.56 -12.38
CA ARG A 132 -14.34 -10.27 -12.07
C ARG A 132 -14.86 -9.79 -10.71
N TYR A 133 -15.51 -8.63 -10.71
CA TYR A 133 -16.20 -8.08 -9.54
C TYR A 133 -17.39 -8.96 -9.11
N GLY A 134 -17.78 -8.87 -7.84
CA GLY A 134 -18.81 -9.70 -7.23
C GLY A 134 -18.43 -11.18 -7.12
N HIS A 135 -17.17 -11.55 -7.30
CA HIS A 135 -16.70 -12.94 -7.19
C HIS A 135 -15.99 -13.13 -5.85
N ARG A 136 -16.76 -13.52 -4.83
CA ARG A 136 -16.23 -13.75 -3.49
C ARG A 136 -15.67 -15.17 -3.39
N VAL A 137 -14.39 -15.30 -3.10
CA VAL A 137 -13.79 -16.61 -2.78
C VAL A 137 -14.37 -17.12 -1.46
N VAL A 138 -14.81 -18.38 -1.43
CA VAL A 138 -15.40 -19.03 -0.25
C VAL A 138 -14.70 -20.32 0.16
N GLU A 139 -14.03 -20.98 -0.79
CA GLU A 139 -13.29 -22.21 -0.56
C GLU A 139 -11.99 -22.19 -1.35
N ILE A 140 -10.98 -22.87 -0.84
CA ILE A 140 -9.66 -23.03 -1.47
C ILE A 140 -9.23 -24.49 -1.33
N GLY A 141 -8.36 -24.96 -2.21
CA GLY A 141 -7.71 -26.26 -2.05
C GLY A 141 -6.51 -26.50 -2.95
N GLY A 142 -5.83 -27.61 -2.69
CA GLY A 142 -4.67 -28.06 -3.47
C GLY A 142 -5.07 -29.04 -4.57
N PRO A 143 -4.11 -29.60 -5.29
CA PRO A 143 -4.41 -30.56 -6.33
C PRO A 143 -5.06 -31.81 -5.75
N ASP A 144 -6.16 -32.26 -6.34
CA ASP A 144 -6.67 -33.62 -6.17
C ASP A 144 -5.82 -34.58 -7.02
N GLU A 145 -5.91 -35.91 -6.80
CA GLU A 145 -5.26 -36.95 -7.61
C GLU A 145 -5.48 -36.81 -9.14
N ARG A 146 -6.48 -36.01 -9.56
CA ARG A 146 -6.83 -35.74 -10.97
C ARG A 146 -6.17 -34.50 -11.57
N ASP A 147 -5.74 -33.53 -10.76
CA ASP A 147 -5.27 -32.21 -11.21
C ASP A 147 -3.72 -32.12 -11.27
N GLY A 148 -3.02 -33.12 -10.71
CA GLY A 148 -1.56 -33.21 -10.63
C GLY A 148 -0.95 -32.21 -9.63
N ASP A 149 0.20 -32.53 -9.03
CA ASP A 149 0.85 -31.78 -7.92
C ASP A 149 1.21 -30.29 -8.18
N ALA A 150 0.83 -29.73 -9.34
CA ALA A 150 1.28 -28.43 -9.82
C ALA A 150 0.24 -27.29 -9.76
N ALA A 151 -0.99 -27.52 -9.28
CA ALA A 151 -2.08 -26.55 -9.32
C ALA A 151 -2.68 -26.21 -7.94
N ALA A 152 -3.31 -25.05 -7.83
CA ALA A 152 -4.20 -24.67 -6.72
C ALA A 152 -5.54 -24.20 -7.29
N TRP A 153 -6.60 -24.25 -6.47
CA TRP A 153 -7.92 -23.83 -6.91
C TRP A 153 -8.67 -23.03 -5.85
N VAL A 154 -9.58 -22.18 -6.32
CA VAL A 154 -10.55 -21.47 -5.48
C VAL A 154 -11.97 -21.75 -5.97
N VAL A 155 -12.93 -21.74 -5.05
CA VAL A 155 -14.36 -21.65 -5.38
C VAL A 155 -14.84 -20.24 -5.08
N VAL A 156 -15.48 -19.63 -6.07
CA VAL A 156 -16.06 -18.29 -5.98
C VAL A 156 -17.58 -18.38 -5.98
N GLU A 157 -18.21 -17.59 -5.12
CA GLU A 157 -19.63 -17.28 -5.18
C GLU A 157 -19.82 -15.96 -5.93
N LYS A 158 -20.63 -15.99 -6.98
CA LYS A 158 -21.06 -14.78 -7.68
C LYS A 158 -22.13 -14.10 -6.83
N GLN A 159 -21.75 -13.05 -6.11
CA GLN A 159 -22.70 -12.13 -5.51
C GLN A 159 -23.27 -11.25 -6.62
N GLY A 160 -24.57 -11.42 -6.90
CA GLY A 160 -25.36 -10.33 -7.48
C GLY A 160 -25.47 -9.16 -6.49
N PRO A 161 -26.10 -8.03 -6.87
CA PRO A 161 -26.15 -6.84 -6.03
C PRO A 161 -26.72 -7.14 -4.63
N ARG A 162 -25.86 -6.96 -3.61
CA ARG A 162 -25.97 -6.96 -2.13
C ARG A 162 -27.09 -7.65 -1.32
N GLN A 163 -28.06 -8.34 -1.89
CA GLN A 163 -29.04 -9.17 -1.17
C GLN A 163 -29.25 -10.47 -1.95
N PRO A 164 -29.70 -11.58 -1.32
CA PRO A 164 -30.29 -12.67 -2.10
C PRO A 164 -31.37 -12.02 -2.98
N ALA A 165 -31.10 -11.95 -4.29
CA ALA A 165 -32.11 -11.45 -5.21
C ALA A 165 -33.30 -12.39 -5.05
N GLU A 166 -34.47 -11.84 -4.79
CA GLU A 166 -35.71 -12.57 -4.94
C GLU A 166 -36.15 -12.43 -6.40
N ASP A 167 -36.58 -13.52 -7.03
CA ASP A 167 -37.26 -13.42 -8.33
C ASP A 167 -38.61 -12.70 -8.18
N GLU A 168 -39.32 -12.48 -9.30
CA GLU A 168 -40.65 -11.83 -9.28
C GLU A 168 -41.67 -12.57 -8.40
N ASP A 169 -41.39 -13.84 -8.03
CA ASP A 169 -42.20 -14.69 -7.16
C ASP A 169 -41.75 -14.68 -5.68
N GLY A 170 -40.75 -13.88 -5.30
CA GLY A 170 -40.23 -13.82 -3.93
C GLY A 170 -39.27 -14.96 -3.55
N LYS A 171 -38.73 -15.71 -4.52
CA LYS A 171 -37.80 -16.82 -4.25
C LYS A 171 -36.35 -16.38 -4.35
N THR A 172 -35.55 -16.78 -3.37
CA THR A 172 -34.09 -16.61 -3.37
C THR A 172 -33.47 -17.19 -4.66
N VAL A 173 -32.84 -16.32 -5.44
CA VAL A 173 -32.03 -16.69 -6.60
C VAL A 173 -30.83 -17.53 -6.11
N PRO A 174 -30.59 -18.72 -6.71
CA PRO A 174 -29.52 -19.59 -6.27
C PRO A 174 -28.13 -18.93 -6.41
N VAL A 175 -27.30 -19.07 -5.39
CA VAL A 175 -25.90 -18.62 -5.42
C VAL A 175 -25.14 -19.45 -6.44
N VAL A 176 -24.64 -18.81 -7.49
CA VAL A 176 -23.83 -19.48 -8.51
C VAL A 176 -22.40 -19.62 -7.98
N ARG A 177 -21.94 -20.88 -7.88
CA ARG A 177 -20.57 -21.24 -7.52
C ARG A 177 -19.78 -21.68 -8.74
N GLU A 178 -18.52 -21.26 -8.80
CA GLU A 178 -17.59 -21.61 -9.88
C GLU A 178 -16.23 -22.00 -9.29
N LYS A 179 -15.65 -23.11 -9.75
CA LYS A 179 -14.29 -23.53 -9.37
C LYS A 179 -13.32 -23.00 -10.42
N LEU A 180 -12.28 -22.29 -9.98
CA LEU A 180 -11.20 -21.78 -10.81
C LEU A 180 -9.89 -22.44 -10.40
N VAL A 181 -9.15 -22.93 -11.40
CA VAL A 181 -7.87 -23.62 -11.20
C VAL A 181 -6.76 -22.76 -11.78
N GLY A 182 -5.71 -22.56 -11.00
CA GLY A 182 -4.55 -21.77 -11.40
C GLY A 182 -3.25 -22.48 -11.03
N ARG A 183 -2.16 -22.05 -11.67
CA ARG A 183 -0.81 -22.46 -11.29
C ARG A 183 -0.48 -21.93 -9.89
N TYR A 184 -0.91 -20.70 -9.61
CA TYR A 184 -0.78 -20.07 -8.29
C TYR A 184 -2.05 -19.32 -7.94
N VAL A 185 -2.30 -19.15 -6.64
CA VAL A 185 -3.31 -18.25 -6.09
C VAL A 185 -2.61 -17.21 -5.24
N VAL A 186 -2.80 -15.93 -5.56
CA VAL A 186 -2.22 -14.79 -4.83
C VAL A 186 -3.31 -14.03 -4.10
N GLY A 187 -3.29 -14.07 -2.76
CA GLY A 187 -4.14 -13.26 -1.91
C GLY A 187 -3.62 -11.82 -1.81
N CYS A 188 -4.35 -10.89 -2.42
CA CYS A 188 -4.23 -9.45 -2.30
C CYS A 188 -5.53 -8.83 -1.75
N ASP A 189 -6.29 -9.62 -0.98
CA ASP A 189 -7.66 -9.36 -0.52
C ASP A 189 -7.74 -8.64 0.83
N GLY A 190 -6.67 -7.92 1.18
CA GLY A 190 -6.65 -6.93 2.26
C GLY A 190 -6.56 -7.50 3.67
N ALA A 191 -6.71 -6.60 4.66
CA ALA A 191 -6.59 -6.93 6.08
C ALA A 191 -7.53 -8.07 6.53
N GLY A 192 -8.70 -8.20 5.89
CA GLY A 192 -9.68 -9.25 6.13
C GLY A 192 -9.49 -10.53 5.30
N SER A 193 -8.32 -10.72 4.67
CA SER A 193 -8.03 -11.76 3.67
C SER A 193 -8.67 -13.11 3.98
N THR A 194 -9.56 -13.54 3.08
CA THR A 194 -10.16 -14.88 3.11
C THR A 194 -9.09 -15.93 2.80
N ILE A 195 -8.16 -15.62 1.87
CA ILE A 195 -7.08 -16.54 1.52
C ILE A 195 -6.21 -16.84 2.75
N ARG A 196 -5.75 -15.81 3.47
CA ARG A 196 -4.97 -15.98 4.72
C ARG A 196 -5.72 -16.83 5.73
N LYS A 197 -6.99 -16.49 6.00
CA LYS A 197 -7.82 -17.19 6.98
C LYS A 197 -8.02 -18.65 6.64
N LYS A 198 -8.21 -18.99 5.36
CA LYS A 198 -8.36 -20.39 4.92
C LYS A 198 -7.05 -21.17 4.96
N LEU A 199 -5.90 -20.51 4.78
CA LEU A 199 -4.59 -21.16 4.85
C LEU A 199 -4.10 -21.42 6.27
N TYR A 200 -4.37 -20.49 7.19
CA TYR A 200 -3.76 -20.46 8.52
C TYR A 200 -4.77 -20.52 9.68
N GLY A 201 -6.04 -20.20 9.45
CA GLY A 201 -7.10 -20.11 10.48
C GLY A 201 -7.65 -18.69 10.62
N GLU A 202 -8.91 -18.57 11.07
CA GLU A 202 -9.63 -17.28 11.18
C GLU A 202 -8.93 -16.25 12.08
N ASP A 203 -8.33 -16.71 13.17
CA ASP A 203 -7.68 -15.87 14.18
C ASP A 203 -6.16 -15.73 13.97
N VAL A 204 -5.61 -16.35 12.91
CA VAL A 204 -4.16 -16.34 12.67
C VAL A 204 -3.76 -15.13 11.86
N PHE A 205 -3.33 -14.09 12.59
CA PHE A 205 -2.59 -12.96 12.04
C PHE A 205 -1.65 -12.38 13.11
N PRO A 206 -0.46 -12.98 13.32
CA PRO A 206 0.45 -12.63 14.41
C PRO A 206 0.78 -11.14 14.47
N GLY A 207 0.91 -10.62 15.69
CA GLY A 207 1.17 -9.21 15.98
C GLY A 207 0.14 -8.59 16.92
N TYR A 208 0.05 -7.26 16.94
CA TYR A 208 -0.75 -6.52 17.91
C TYR A 208 -1.61 -5.44 17.28
N THR A 209 -2.55 -4.93 18.08
CA THR A 209 -3.39 -3.77 17.78
C THR A 209 -3.02 -2.70 18.78
N TRP A 210 -2.90 -1.46 18.34
CA TRP A 210 -2.63 -0.33 19.21
C TRP A 210 -3.84 0.00 20.07
N ASP A 211 -3.60 0.55 21.26
CA ASP A 211 -4.68 1.03 22.14
C ASP A 211 -5.31 2.31 21.56
N GLU A 212 -4.49 3.11 20.87
CA GLU A 212 -4.88 4.30 20.13
C GLU A 212 -5.71 3.92 18.90
N GLN A 213 -6.79 4.66 18.69
CA GLN A 213 -7.53 4.67 17.44
C GLN A 213 -7.14 5.90 16.64
N ILE A 214 -7.35 5.83 15.33
CA ILE A 214 -7.20 6.99 14.47
C ILE A 214 -8.50 7.29 13.77
N VAL A 215 -8.71 8.56 13.44
CA VAL A 215 -9.79 8.98 12.56
C VAL A 215 -9.17 9.71 11.39
N ALA A 216 -9.33 9.16 10.19
CA ALA A 216 -8.96 9.85 8.96
C ALA A 216 -10.17 10.56 8.37
N THR A 217 -10.01 11.84 8.09
CA THR A 217 -11.02 12.67 7.46
C THR A 217 -10.48 13.26 6.17
N ASN A 218 -11.37 13.60 5.24
CA ASN A 218 -11.02 14.47 4.13
C ASN A 218 -11.86 15.74 4.24
N VAL A 219 -11.23 16.90 4.12
CA VAL A 219 -11.84 18.19 4.43
C VAL A 219 -11.37 19.26 3.45
N TYR A 220 -12.29 20.14 3.05
CA TYR A 220 -11.92 21.44 2.47
C TYR A 220 -11.89 22.47 3.59
N TYR A 221 -10.70 23.04 3.80
CA TYR A 221 -10.43 24.12 4.74
C TYR A 221 -9.21 24.89 4.20
N ASP A 222 -9.17 26.21 4.39
CA ASP A 222 -8.10 27.07 3.84
C ASP A 222 -6.83 27.00 4.71
N PHE A 223 -6.15 25.86 4.66
CA PHE A 223 -4.86 25.67 5.32
C PHE A 223 -3.76 26.58 4.74
N GLY A 224 -3.89 27.00 3.49
CA GLY A 224 -2.93 27.88 2.81
C GLY A 224 -2.80 29.24 3.48
N ARG A 225 -3.93 29.81 3.96
CA ARG A 225 -3.95 31.04 4.76
C ARG A 225 -3.07 30.97 6.02
N TRP A 226 -2.81 29.78 6.54
CA TRP A 226 -2.05 29.54 7.76
C TRP A 226 -0.60 29.09 7.49
N GLY A 227 -0.15 29.16 6.24
CA GLY A 227 1.22 28.80 5.86
C GLY A 227 1.54 27.31 6.06
N TYR A 228 0.55 26.43 5.86
CA TYR A 228 0.78 24.99 5.79
C TYR A 228 1.32 24.65 4.39
N ASP A 229 2.39 23.84 4.36
CA ASP A 229 2.90 23.12 3.18
C ASP A 229 2.04 21.87 2.89
N ASP A 230 2.44 21.06 1.90
CA ASP A 230 1.69 19.87 1.46
C ASP A 230 1.50 18.77 2.51
N SER A 231 2.40 18.62 3.50
CA SER A 231 2.25 17.64 4.58
C SER A 231 2.82 18.14 5.89
N GLN A 232 2.06 17.92 6.97
CA GLN A 232 2.31 18.44 8.31
C GLN A 232 2.05 17.34 9.34
N PHE A 233 2.95 17.15 10.30
CA PHE A 233 2.74 16.31 11.49
C PHE A 233 2.79 17.16 12.75
N PHE A 234 1.81 17.00 13.63
CA PHE A 234 1.72 17.73 14.90
C PHE A 234 2.05 16.80 16.05
N VAL A 235 3.08 17.17 16.81
CA VAL A 235 3.52 16.47 18.01
C VAL A 235 2.81 17.06 19.22
N ASP A 236 1.94 16.26 19.84
CA ASP A 236 1.18 16.64 21.02
C ASP A 236 0.69 15.36 21.74
N PRO A 237 0.81 15.26 23.08
CA PRO A 237 0.42 14.04 23.81
C PRO A 237 -1.07 13.69 23.69
N GLU A 238 -1.95 14.67 23.42
CA GLU A 238 -3.41 14.47 23.40
C GLU A 238 -4.05 14.75 22.03
N HIS A 239 -3.55 15.77 21.34
CA HIS A 239 -4.11 16.34 20.11
C HIS A 239 -3.20 16.14 18.89
N TRP A 240 -2.39 15.08 18.91
CA TRP A 240 -1.56 14.73 17.77
C TRP A 240 -2.40 14.40 16.53
N HIS A 241 -1.92 14.88 15.39
CA HIS A 241 -2.56 14.70 14.11
C HIS A 241 -1.61 14.97 12.96
N MET A 242 -2.08 14.68 11.75
CA MET A 242 -1.44 15.12 10.51
C MET A 242 -2.44 15.84 9.63
N VAL A 243 -1.92 16.79 8.86
CA VAL A 243 -2.65 17.45 7.77
C VAL A 243 -1.85 17.27 6.49
N ALA A 244 -2.44 16.67 5.47
CA ALA A 244 -1.77 16.48 4.18
C ALA A 244 -2.70 16.85 3.02
N LYS A 245 -2.20 17.62 2.07
CA LYS A 245 -2.87 17.88 0.81
C LYS A 245 -2.95 16.57 0.03
N ILE A 246 -4.13 16.22 -0.47
CA ILE A 246 -4.32 14.98 -1.24
C ILE A 246 -4.83 15.22 -2.66
N GLN A 247 -5.25 16.46 -2.98
CA GLN A 247 -5.63 16.91 -4.32
C GLN A 247 -5.28 18.39 -4.51
N GLU A 248 -5.09 18.81 -5.76
CA GLU A 248 -4.80 20.21 -6.11
C GLU A 248 -5.99 21.16 -5.92
N ASP A 249 -7.22 20.62 -5.84
CA ASP A 249 -8.45 21.39 -5.61
C ASP A 249 -8.65 21.87 -4.15
N GLY A 250 -7.65 21.64 -3.29
CA GLY A 250 -7.67 22.05 -1.89
C GLY A 250 -8.23 20.98 -0.94
N LEU A 251 -8.51 19.76 -1.39
CA LEU A 251 -8.86 18.67 -0.49
C LEU A 251 -7.65 18.23 0.34
N HIS A 252 -7.79 18.27 1.66
CA HIS A 252 -6.78 17.81 2.61
C HIS A 252 -7.29 16.60 3.39
N ARG A 253 -6.36 15.73 3.78
CA ARG A 253 -6.57 14.73 4.81
C ARG A 253 -6.18 15.30 6.17
N VAL A 254 -7.08 15.16 7.15
CA VAL A 254 -6.74 15.30 8.56
C VAL A 254 -6.90 13.95 9.24
N THR A 255 -5.79 13.35 9.67
CA THR A 255 -5.80 12.11 10.45
C THR A 255 -5.33 12.39 11.86
N TYR A 256 -6.12 12.05 12.86
CA TYR A 256 -5.82 12.36 14.26
C TYR A 256 -6.00 11.17 15.18
N GLY A 257 -5.28 11.20 16.29
CA GLY A 257 -5.40 10.22 17.37
C GLY A 257 -6.67 10.38 18.19
N GLU A 258 -7.22 9.26 18.61
CA GLU A 258 -8.35 9.22 19.52
C GLU A 258 -8.32 8.06 20.50
N ILE A 259 -9.03 8.24 21.62
CA ILE A 259 -9.12 7.23 22.67
C ILE A 259 -9.77 5.95 22.13
N GLY A 260 -9.23 4.81 22.54
CA GLY A 260 -9.77 3.50 22.18
C GLY A 260 -11.17 3.24 22.76
N GLY A 261 -11.91 2.36 22.08
CA GLY A 261 -13.19 1.84 22.56
C GLY A 261 -14.43 2.64 22.18
N LEU A 262 -14.28 3.80 21.55
CA LEU A 262 -15.41 4.60 21.07
C LEU A 262 -16.05 3.98 19.82
N ASN A 263 -17.38 4.10 19.74
CA ASN A 263 -18.13 3.73 18.55
C ASN A 263 -18.17 4.89 17.53
N TYR A 264 -18.66 4.60 16.31
CA TYR A 264 -18.70 5.57 15.23
C TYR A 264 -19.46 6.87 15.60
N GLN A 265 -20.61 6.76 16.29
CA GLN A 265 -21.41 7.94 16.65
C GLN A 265 -20.67 8.82 17.67
N GLN A 266 -20.07 8.21 18.69
CA GLN A 266 -19.27 8.94 19.70
C GLN A 266 -18.08 9.65 19.05
N LEU A 267 -17.40 9.00 18.10
CA LEU A 267 -16.30 9.61 17.36
C LEU A 267 -16.78 10.79 16.50
N ARG A 268 -17.97 10.69 15.88
CA ARG A 268 -18.59 11.77 15.09
C ARG A 268 -18.96 12.98 15.95
N GLU A 269 -19.49 12.75 17.15
CA GLU A 269 -19.86 13.83 18.08
C GLU A 269 -18.65 14.60 18.60
N ARG A 270 -17.50 13.93 18.77
CA ARG A 270 -16.24 14.52 19.24
C ARG A 270 -15.46 15.27 18.15
N GLN A 271 -15.75 14.99 16.87
CA GLN A 271 -15.00 15.54 15.72
C GLN A 271 -14.95 17.08 15.68
N PRO A 272 -16.05 17.82 15.92
CA PRO A 272 -16.01 19.28 15.94
C PRO A 272 -15.04 19.86 16.98
N GLU A 273 -15.02 19.30 18.20
CA GLU A 273 -14.08 19.74 19.25
C GLU A 273 -12.64 19.45 18.86
N LYS A 274 -12.39 18.25 18.33
CA LYS A 274 -11.07 17.91 17.80
C LYS A 274 -10.60 18.94 16.77
N PHE A 275 -11.44 19.31 15.81
CA PHE A 275 -11.04 20.30 14.80
C PHE A 275 -10.84 21.70 15.38
N ARG A 276 -11.69 22.13 16.32
CA ARG A 276 -11.50 23.40 17.00
C ARG A 276 -10.18 23.46 17.76
N THR A 277 -9.75 22.37 18.37
CA THR A 277 -8.47 22.31 19.09
C THR A 277 -7.27 22.18 18.16
N MET A 278 -7.37 21.30 17.15
CA MET A 278 -6.22 20.91 16.32
C MET A 278 -5.97 21.87 15.15
N LEU A 279 -7.03 22.41 14.54
CA LEU A 279 -6.90 23.16 13.29
C LEU A 279 -6.66 24.65 13.58
N PRO A 280 -5.85 25.32 12.74
CA PRO A 280 -5.48 26.70 12.98
C PRO A 280 -6.71 27.60 12.81
N GLY A 281 -6.85 28.62 13.65
CA GLY A 281 -8.02 29.50 13.66
C GLY A 281 -9.23 28.95 14.43
N ASN A 282 -9.12 27.76 15.01
CA ASN A 282 -10.14 27.15 15.86
C ASN A 282 -11.54 27.06 15.20
N PRO A 283 -11.64 26.48 13.99
CA PRO A 283 -12.83 26.59 13.17
C PRO A 283 -14.06 25.91 13.77
N GLY A 284 -15.22 26.55 13.61
CA GLY A 284 -16.53 25.95 13.80
C GLY A 284 -16.92 24.99 12.67
N PRO A 285 -17.96 24.14 12.87
CA PRO A 285 -18.41 23.17 11.86
C PRO A 285 -18.85 23.75 10.51
N ASP A 286 -19.22 25.03 10.48
CA ASP A 286 -19.64 25.78 9.31
C ASP A 286 -18.48 26.42 8.53
N GLU A 287 -17.25 26.40 9.07
CA GLU A 287 -16.05 26.97 8.45
C GLU A 287 -15.23 25.96 7.62
N TYR A 288 -15.66 24.69 7.59
CA TYR A 288 -15.04 23.64 6.79
C TYR A 288 -16.07 22.71 6.16
N LYS A 289 -15.69 22.03 5.07
CA LYS A 289 -16.53 20.99 4.45
C LYS A 289 -15.92 19.61 4.63
N LEU A 290 -16.52 18.81 5.51
CA LEU A 290 -16.14 17.41 5.74
C LEU A 290 -16.67 16.52 4.61
N VAL A 291 -15.78 15.91 3.83
CA VAL A 291 -16.11 15.03 2.70
C VAL A 291 -16.20 13.56 3.13
N ASN A 292 -15.28 13.14 4.01
CA ASN A 292 -15.25 11.76 4.51
C ASN A 292 -14.84 11.74 5.98
N PHE A 293 -15.30 10.72 6.69
CA PHE A 293 -14.95 10.42 8.08
C PHE A 293 -14.80 8.92 8.24
N SER A 294 -13.60 8.47 8.59
CA SER A 294 -13.29 7.04 8.65
C SER A 294 -12.44 6.72 9.88
N PRO A 295 -13.03 6.11 10.92
CA PRO A 295 -12.29 5.63 12.06
C PRO A 295 -11.61 4.29 11.76
N TYR A 296 -10.41 4.09 12.29
CA TYR A 296 -9.62 2.86 12.11
C TYR A 296 -8.97 2.44 13.43
N LYS A 297 -8.94 1.12 13.64
CA LYS A 297 -7.97 0.51 14.54
C LYS A 297 -6.69 0.29 13.74
N VAL A 298 -5.55 0.62 14.33
CA VAL A 298 -4.25 0.43 13.70
C VAL A 298 -3.56 -0.80 14.27
N HIS A 299 -2.78 -1.47 13.43
CA HIS A 299 -2.21 -2.78 13.73
C HIS A 299 -0.73 -2.80 13.37
N GLN A 300 0.01 -3.73 13.96
CA GLN A 300 1.29 -4.20 13.46
C GLN A 300 1.21 -5.73 13.41
N ARG A 301 1.00 -6.27 12.22
CA ARG A 301 0.81 -7.72 12.03
C ARG A 301 1.56 -8.23 10.81
N CYS A 302 2.05 -9.45 10.88
CA CYS A 302 2.67 -10.14 9.74
C CYS A 302 2.41 -11.64 9.86
N VAL A 303 2.12 -12.29 8.75
CA VAL A 303 2.04 -13.76 8.69
C VAL A 303 3.42 -14.38 8.91
N ASP A 304 3.45 -15.58 9.50
CA ASP A 304 4.70 -16.33 9.70
C ASP A 304 5.29 -16.87 8.39
N ALA A 305 4.44 -17.05 7.37
CA ALA A 305 4.83 -17.40 6.01
C ALA A 305 3.90 -16.70 5.01
N MET A 306 4.47 -16.04 4.02
CA MET A 306 3.73 -15.46 2.90
C MET A 306 3.43 -16.49 1.81
N ARG A 307 4.08 -17.65 1.85
CA ARG A 307 3.86 -18.75 0.92
C ARG A 307 3.38 -20.01 1.65
N LYS A 308 2.43 -20.72 1.03
CA LYS A 308 2.07 -22.11 1.38
C LYS A 308 1.81 -22.90 0.10
N GLY A 309 2.83 -23.62 -0.37
CA GLY A 309 2.78 -24.35 -1.63
C GLY A 309 2.56 -23.40 -2.82
N ARG A 310 1.40 -23.53 -3.49
CA ARG A 310 0.96 -22.68 -4.62
C ARG A 310 0.15 -21.45 -4.20
N TYR A 311 -0.05 -21.24 -2.90
CA TYR A 311 -0.69 -20.05 -2.36
C TYR A 311 0.33 -19.04 -1.89
N LEU A 312 0.07 -17.77 -2.21
CA LEU A 312 0.93 -16.63 -1.92
C LEU A 312 0.07 -15.51 -1.31
N LEU A 313 0.60 -14.77 -0.33
CA LEU A 313 -0.05 -13.60 0.27
C LEU A 313 0.83 -12.37 0.09
N ALA A 314 0.24 -11.25 -0.34
CA ALA A 314 0.96 -10.00 -0.52
C ALA A 314 0.17 -8.80 0.04
N ALA A 315 0.86 -7.70 0.34
CA ALA A 315 0.28 -6.48 0.89
C ALA A 315 -0.51 -6.74 2.19
N ASP A 316 -1.63 -6.03 2.39
CA ASP A 316 -2.47 -6.12 3.58
C ASP A 316 -2.99 -7.54 3.92
N ALA A 317 -2.99 -8.46 2.94
CA ALA A 317 -3.31 -9.86 3.20
C ALA A 317 -2.22 -10.57 4.00
N ALA A 318 -0.96 -10.12 3.89
CA ALA A 318 0.21 -10.71 4.51
C ALA A 318 0.73 -9.91 5.70
N HIS A 319 0.66 -8.58 5.67
CA HIS A 319 1.12 -7.75 6.78
C HIS A 319 0.34 -6.44 6.88
N LEU A 320 0.29 -5.87 8.07
CA LEU A 320 -0.34 -4.58 8.37
C LEU A 320 0.63 -3.73 9.17
N CYS A 321 0.60 -2.44 8.90
CA CYS A 321 1.20 -1.43 9.76
C CYS A 321 0.31 -0.20 9.90
N ASN A 322 0.62 0.65 10.87
CA ASN A 322 -0.07 1.93 11.01
C ASN A 322 0.27 2.87 9.82
N PRO A 323 -0.59 3.84 9.48
CA PRO A 323 -0.43 4.62 8.26
C PRO A 323 0.62 5.75 8.36
N PHE A 324 1.17 6.02 9.55
CA PHE A 324 2.12 7.12 9.73
C PHE A 324 3.50 6.74 9.17
N GLY A 325 3.88 7.42 8.09
CA GLY A 325 5.09 7.13 7.32
C GLY A 325 4.85 6.32 6.03
N GLU A 326 3.59 6.02 5.69
CA GLU A 326 3.22 5.55 4.33
C GLU A 326 3.84 4.21 3.91
N MET A 327 4.26 3.42 4.90
CA MET A 327 5.00 2.18 4.68
C MET A 327 4.09 1.00 4.28
N GLY A 328 2.80 1.04 4.61
CA GLY A 328 1.87 -0.07 4.33
C GLY A 328 1.64 -0.28 2.84
N LEU A 329 1.13 0.75 2.16
CA LEU A 329 0.89 0.68 0.71
C LEU A 329 2.19 0.52 -0.08
N THR A 330 3.24 1.28 0.28
CA THR A 330 4.55 1.16 -0.36
C THR A 330 5.13 -0.25 -0.20
N GLY A 331 5.04 -0.83 0.99
CA GLY A 331 5.45 -2.20 1.27
C GLY A 331 4.66 -3.21 0.43
N GLY A 332 3.34 -3.03 0.33
CA GLY A 332 2.48 -3.87 -0.49
C GLY A 332 2.73 -3.75 -2.00
N ILE A 333 3.16 -2.59 -2.51
CA ILE A 333 3.60 -2.41 -3.89
C ILE A 333 4.94 -3.13 -4.12
N ALA A 334 5.89 -3.00 -3.18
CA ALA A 334 7.17 -3.69 -3.24
C ALA A 334 7.03 -5.22 -3.13
N ASP A 335 6.06 -5.73 -2.35
CA ASP A 335 5.75 -7.16 -2.30
C ASP A 335 5.41 -7.71 -3.68
N VAL A 336 4.48 -7.04 -4.38
CA VAL A 336 4.01 -7.50 -5.70
C VAL A 336 5.03 -7.27 -6.80
N GLY A 337 5.86 -6.23 -6.70
CA GLY A 337 7.00 -6.02 -7.61
C GLY A 337 8.00 -7.18 -7.54
N GLY A 338 8.38 -7.61 -6.33
CA GLY A 338 9.26 -8.78 -6.14
C GLY A 338 8.57 -10.10 -6.50
N LEU A 339 7.26 -10.22 -6.25
CA LEU A 339 6.50 -11.42 -6.62
C LEU A 339 6.39 -11.56 -8.14
N TYR A 340 6.18 -10.45 -8.85
CA TYR A 340 6.20 -10.41 -10.31
C TYR A 340 7.52 -10.95 -10.87
N ASP A 341 8.67 -10.54 -10.31
CA ASP A 341 9.98 -11.06 -10.73
C ASP A 341 10.08 -12.58 -10.53
N CYS A 342 9.55 -13.11 -9.44
CA CYS A 342 9.53 -14.54 -9.19
C CYS A 342 8.69 -15.28 -10.23
N LEU A 343 7.45 -14.83 -10.44
CA LEU A 343 6.49 -15.48 -11.34
C LEU A 343 6.94 -15.42 -12.80
N VAL A 344 7.52 -14.29 -13.24
CA VAL A 344 8.12 -14.16 -14.58
C VAL A 344 9.33 -15.07 -14.73
N GLY A 345 10.20 -15.14 -13.73
CA GLY A 345 11.37 -16.02 -13.75
C GLY A 345 10.95 -17.48 -13.90
N ILE A 346 9.97 -17.93 -13.13
CA ILE A 346 9.42 -19.29 -13.21
C ILE A 346 8.77 -19.52 -14.58
N TYR A 347 7.94 -18.59 -15.06
CA TYR A 347 7.25 -18.74 -16.34
C TYR A 347 8.21 -18.83 -17.53
N LYS A 348 9.32 -18.09 -17.49
CA LYS A 348 10.36 -18.09 -18.54
C LYS A 348 11.41 -19.19 -18.37
N GLY A 349 11.29 -20.05 -17.36
CA GLY A 349 12.30 -21.08 -17.06
C GLY A 349 13.65 -20.51 -16.61
N GLN A 350 13.66 -19.29 -16.07
CA GLN A 350 14.85 -18.60 -15.58
C GLN A 350 15.06 -18.77 -14.07
N ALA A 351 14.05 -19.27 -13.35
CA ALA A 351 14.14 -19.55 -11.93
C ALA A 351 13.31 -20.79 -11.58
N GLU A 352 13.80 -21.56 -10.62
CA GLU A 352 13.04 -22.63 -9.98
C GLU A 352 11.97 -22.08 -9.03
N ASP A 353 11.01 -22.93 -8.71
CA ASP A 353 9.90 -22.63 -7.80
C ASP A 353 10.34 -22.17 -6.39
N SER A 354 11.54 -22.55 -5.95
CA SER A 354 12.12 -22.15 -4.66
C SER A 354 12.41 -20.65 -4.55
N ILE A 355 12.44 -19.90 -5.66
CA ILE A 355 12.58 -18.44 -5.63
C ILE A 355 11.43 -17.78 -4.84
N LEU A 356 10.26 -18.39 -4.81
CA LEU A 356 9.11 -17.89 -4.04
C LEU A 356 9.32 -18.05 -2.52
N ASP A 357 10.10 -19.05 -2.07
CA ASP A 357 10.50 -19.16 -0.65
C ASP A 357 11.47 -18.04 -0.28
N LYS A 358 12.36 -17.69 -1.20
CA LYS A 358 13.29 -16.56 -1.01
C LYS A 358 12.54 -15.24 -0.95
N TRP A 359 11.54 -15.05 -1.82
CA TRP A 359 10.66 -13.89 -1.78
C TRP A 359 9.94 -13.78 -0.43
N ASP A 360 9.28 -14.85 0.02
CA ASP A 360 8.62 -14.91 1.33
C ASP A 360 9.58 -14.49 2.47
N GLN A 361 10.76 -15.11 2.53
CA GLN A 361 11.78 -14.77 3.53
C GLN A 361 12.14 -13.29 3.51
N VAL A 362 12.49 -12.76 2.33
CA VAL A 362 12.97 -11.37 2.17
C VAL A 362 11.87 -10.36 2.52
N ARG A 363 10.63 -10.59 2.06
CA ARG A 363 9.53 -9.67 2.31
C ARG A 363 9.17 -9.60 3.80
N ARG A 364 9.14 -10.74 4.50
CA ARG A 364 8.94 -10.74 5.96
C ARG A 364 10.12 -10.11 6.69
N GLU A 365 11.35 -10.36 6.28
CA GLU A 365 12.53 -9.73 6.87
C GLU A 365 12.49 -8.20 6.75
N ILE A 366 12.15 -7.67 5.57
CA ILE A 366 11.93 -6.23 5.36
C ILE A 366 10.80 -5.72 6.25
N TRP A 367 9.70 -6.46 6.40
CA TRP A 367 8.64 -6.04 7.30
C TRP A 367 9.14 -5.93 8.76
N HIS A 368 9.83 -6.95 9.26
CA HIS A 368 10.33 -6.99 10.64
C HIS A 368 11.42 -5.96 10.92
N THR A 369 12.29 -5.69 9.96
CA THR A 369 13.50 -4.86 10.17
C THR A 369 13.34 -3.42 9.70
N VAL A 370 12.36 -3.14 8.84
CA VAL A 370 12.15 -1.81 8.24
C VAL A 370 10.73 -1.30 8.49
N ILE A 371 9.70 -1.97 7.94
CA ILE A 371 8.32 -1.44 7.93
C ILE A 371 7.78 -1.30 9.35
N ASN A 372 7.81 -2.38 10.14
CA ASN A 372 7.29 -2.41 11.50
C ASN A 372 8.02 -1.41 12.43
N PRO A 373 9.36 -1.41 12.56
CA PRO A 373 10.03 -0.47 13.47
C PRO A 373 9.86 0.99 13.03
N ILE A 374 9.99 1.32 11.75
CA ILE A 374 9.88 2.71 11.28
C ILE A 374 8.46 3.25 11.46
N SER A 375 7.45 2.50 11.02
CA SER A 375 6.06 2.93 11.22
C SER A 375 5.69 3.03 12.70
N THR A 376 6.18 2.11 13.54
CA THR A 376 5.99 2.15 15.00
C THR A 376 6.55 3.43 15.61
N GLU A 377 7.79 3.79 15.29
CA GLU A 377 8.42 4.99 15.83
C GLU A 377 7.80 6.28 15.24
N ASN A 378 7.34 6.27 13.99
CA ASN A 378 6.62 7.41 13.42
C ASN A 378 5.30 7.68 14.15
N LEU A 379 4.53 6.65 14.47
CA LEU A 379 3.29 6.80 15.23
C LEU A 379 3.59 7.29 16.66
N LYS A 380 4.49 6.62 17.38
CA LYS A 380 4.86 7.00 18.74
C LYS A 380 5.39 8.43 18.83
N ARG A 381 6.21 8.86 17.86
CA ARG A 381 6.78 10.22 17.83
C ARG A 381 5.73 11.32 17.90
N LEU A 382 4.51 11.06 17.43
CA LEU A 382 3.42 12.02 17.48
C LEU A 382 2.94 12.32 18.90
N TYR A 383 3.03 11.36 19.84
CA TYR A 383 2.32 11.46 21.13
C TYR A 383 3.08 10.92 22.36
N GLN A 384 4.17 10.17 22.19
CA GLN A 384 4.84 9.50 23.31
C GLN A 384 5.58 10.45 24.26
N TYR A 385 5.86 11.68 23.81
CA TYR A 385 6.58 12.69 24.57
C TYR A 385 5.59 13.61 25.29
N SER A 386 6.01 14.22 26.40
CA SER A 386 5.19 15.20 27.13
C SER A 386 4.88 16.46 26.31
N GLY A 387 5.63 16.70 25.25
CA GLY A 387 5.42 17.80 24.32
C GLY A 387 6.49 17.86 23.22
N PRO A 388 6.37 18.84 22.32
CA PRO A 388 7.24 18.99 21.15
C PRO A 388 8.70 19.29 21.50
N ASP A 389 8.98 20.00 22.61
CA ASP A 389 10.35 20.30 23.04
C ASP A 389 11.10 19.05 23.49
N GLU A 390 10.45 18.20 24.31
CA GLU A 390 11.02 16.91 24.69
C GLU A 390 11.21 16.00 23.47
N ALA A 391 10.26 15.99 22.54
CA ALA A 391 10.39 15.23 21.30
C ALA A 391 11.61 15.69 20.48
N LEU A 392 11.84 16.99 20.33
CA LEU A 392 13.03 17.53 19.64
C LEU A 392 14.35 17.17 20.32
N GLU A 393 14.36 17.02 21.65
CA GLU A 393 15.55 16.66 22.42
C GLU A 393 15.83 15.16 22.37
N LYS A 394 14.79 14.34 22.57
CA LYS A 394 14.93 12.90 22.85
C LYS A 394 14.64 11.99 21.66
N ASP A 395 13.88 12.44 20.66
CA ASP A 395 13.63 11.63 19.46
C ASP A 395 14.87 11.64 18.55
N PRO A 396 15.48 10.48 18.25
CA PRO A 396 16.71 10.44 17.45
C PRO A 396 16.54 11.01 16.05
N PHE A 397 15.37 10.84 15.43
CA PHE A 397 15.09 11.32 14.08
C PHE A 397 14.90 12.84 14.07
N LEU A 398 14.08 13.40 14.97
CA LEU A 398 13.90 14.85 15.07
C LEU A 398 15.20 15.56 15.47
N ALA A 399 15.96 15.00 16.40
CA ALA A 399 17.26 15.53 16.79
C ALA A 399 18.27 15.51 15.63
N MET A 400 18.26 14.46 14.80
CA MET A 400 19.08 14.37 13.59
C MET A 400 18.66 15.44 12.56
N MET A 401 17.36 15.57 12.29
CA MET A 401 16.84 16.55 11.32
C MET A 401 17.11 18.00 11.75
N LYS A 402 16.94 18.32 13.04
CA LYS A 402 17.26 19.64 13.59
C LYS A 402 18.75 19.99 13.43
N LYS A 403 19.64 19.00 13.60
CA LYS A 403 21.08 19.18 13.35
C LYS A 403 21.39 19.42 11.88
N ALA A 404 20.72 18.71 10.97
CA ALA A 404 20.88 18.90 9.52
C ALA A 404 20.42 20.30 9.08
N GLU A 405 19.24 20.74 9.53
CA GLU A 405 18.71 22.08 9.24
C GLU A 405 19.65 23.20 9.75
N ALA A 406 20.19 23.05 10.96
CA ALA A 406 21.18 23.99 11.51
C ALA A 406 22.49 24.04 10.70
N ARG A 407 22.96 22.90 10.17
CA ARG A 407 24.16 22.84 9.30
C ARG A 407 23.92 23.53 7.96
N LYS A 408 22.75 23.32 7.33
CA LYS A 408 22.37 24.03 6.10
C LYS A 408 22.35 25.55 6.29
N ALA A 409 21.77 26.01 7.41
CA ALA A 409 21.70 27.43 7.75
C ALA A 409 23.09 28.07 7.95
N GLN A 410 24.05 27.36 8.54
CA GLN A 410 25.42 27.86 8.76
C GLN A 410 26.27 27.95 7.49
N ARG A 411 25.88 27.29 6.39
CA ARG A 411 26.71 27.14 5.18
C ARG A 411 26.10 27.79 3.93
N ASN A 412 25.19 28.77 4.08
CA ASN A 412 24.54 29.51 3.00
C ASN A 412 23.94 28.61 1.88
N GLY A 413 23.38 27.44 2.22
CA GLY A 413 22.64 26.60 1.27
C GLY A 413 23.46 25.92 0.15
N ASN A 414 24.79 25.92 0.22
CA ASN A 414 25.67 25.45 -0.86
C ASN A 414 25.96 23.93 -0.90
N PHE A 415 25.06 23.08 -0.39
CA PHE A 415 25.20 21.61 -0.47
C PHE A 415 24.11 21.00 -1.36
N PRO A 416 24.43 19.98 -2.19
CA PRO A 416 23.41 19.21 -2.88
C PRO A 416 22.51 18.51 -1.85
N ASP A 417 21.20 18.57 -2.05
CA ASP A 417 20.19 17.99 -1.15
C ASP A 417 20.32 16.46 -0.95
N GLU A 418 21.14 15.78 -1.76
CA GLU A 418 21.31 14.33 -1.80
C GLU A 418 22.10 13.75 -0.61
N GLU A 419 23.01 14.51 0.02
CA GLU A 419 23.91 13.98 1.06
C GLU A 419 23.31 13.93 2.49
N GLU A 420 22.14 14.54 2.71
CA GLU A 420 21.53 14.63 4.05
C GLU A 420 20.21 13.85 4.22
N ASN A 421 19.76 13.12 3.20
CA ASN A 421 18.68 12.15 3.38
C ASN A 421 19.33 10.81 3.77
N PRO A 422 19.25 10.36 5.03
CA PRO A 422 19.58 8.98 5.35
C PRO A 422 18.48 8.15 4.69
N GLY A 423 18.68 7.81 3.42
CA GLY A 423 17.67 7.14 2.60
C GLY A 423 17.06 6.01 3.42
N PHE A 424 15.73 5.97 3.47
CA PHE A 424 15.03 4.89 4.15
C PHE A 424 15.61 3.55 3.65
N PRO A 425 15.78 2.55 4.53
CA PRO A 425 16.25 1.26 4.09
C PRO A 425 15.41 0.77 2.90
N PRO A 426 16.03 0.19 1.87
CA PRO A 426 15.33 -0.13 0.63
C PRO A 426 14.17 -1.07 0.92
N LEU A 427 12.98 -0.68 0.49
CA LEU A 427 11.79 -1.52 0.61
C LEU A 427 11.70 -2.55 -0.51
N ARG A 428 12.48 -2.40 -1.58
CA ARG A 428 12.56 -3.35 -2.69
C ARG A 428 13.79 -4.24 -2.57
N TYR A 429 13.69 -5.42 -3.15
CA TYR A 429 14.78 -6.36 -3.27
C TYR A 429 14.75 -6.95 -4.68
N ASP A 430 15.88 -6.93 -5.38
CA ASP A 430 15.99 -7.45 -6.73
C ASP A 430 15.94 -8.98 -6.72
N MET A 431 14.78 -9.58 -7.01
CA MET A 431 14.65 -11.04 -7.07
C MET A 431 15.35 -11.63 -8.31
N THR A 432 15.64 -10.84 -9.34
CA THR A 432 16.24 -11.34 -10.59
C THR A 432 17.70 -11.78 -10.42
N GLN A 433 18.36 -11.32 -9.36
CA GLN A 433 19.70 -11.80 -8.98
C GLN A 433 19.74 -13.31 -8.65
N HIS A 434 18.58 -13.92 -8.37
CA HIS A 434 18.43 -15.36 -8.11
C HIS A 434 18.09 -16.17 -9.37
N TYR A 435 18.01 -15.53 -10.54
CA TYR A 435 17.81 -16.26 -11.79
C TYR A 435 19.04 -17.12 -12.10
N HIS A 436 18.82 -18.22 -12.80
CA HIS A 436 19.90 -19.03 -13.37
C HIS A 436 20.76 -18.14 -14.26
N ARG A 437 22.08 -18.12 -14.04
CA ARG A 437 23.01 -17.48 -14.97
C ARG A 437 22.81 -18.16 -16.33
N LYS A 438 22.58 -17.37 -17.38
CA LYS A 438 22.70 -17.89 -18.74
C LYS A 438 24.07 -18.54 -18.85
N ALA A 439 24.12 -19.80 -19.27
CA ALA A 439 25.38 -20.39 -19.70
C ALA A 439 25.94 -19.47 -20.78
N GLU A 440 27.14 -18.93 -20.56
CA GLU A 440 27.86 -18.27 -21.65
C GLU A 440 27.96 -19.30 -22.77
N ASP A 441 27.43 -18.96 -23.95
CA ASP A 441 27.52 -19.82 -25.13
C ASP A 441 29.00 -20.13 -25.34
N GLY A 442 29.38 -21.35 -24.96
CA GLY A 442 30.68 -21.91 -25.24
C GLY A 442 30.81 -22.03 -26.74
N THR A 443 31.32 -20.97 -27.37
CA THR A 443 31.95 -21.05 -28.67
C THR A 443 33.17 -21.94 -28.50
N ASN A 444 32.94 -23.26 -28.58
CA ASN A 444 33.95 -24.24 -28.91
C ASN A 444 34.48 -23.84 -30.29
N GLY A 445 35.54 -23.05 -30.29
CA GLY A 445 36.38 -22.84 -31.46
C GLY A 445 36.91 -24.19 -31.89
N THR A 446 36.34 -24.71 -32.98
CA THR A 446 36.90 -25.82 -33.75
C THR A 446 38.22 -25.36 -34.36
N GLY A 447 39.31 -25.49 -33.60
CA GLY A 447 40.66 -25.42 -34.14
C GLY A 447 41.03 -26.76 -34.76
N SER A 448 40.64 -26.96 -36.02
CA SER A 448 41.21 -28.04 -36.84
C SER A 448 42.35 -27.50 -37.72
N ARG A 449 43.49 -28.17 -37.60
CA ARG A 449 44.72 -28.15 -38.42
C ARG A 449 45.76 -27.07 -38.15
#